data_AF-A0A934Z1I6-F1
#
_entry.id   AF-A0A934Z1I6-F1
#
_cell.length_a   1.000
_cell.length_b   1.000
_cell.length_c   1.000
_cell.angle_alpha   90.00
_cell.angle_beta   90.00
_cell.angle_gamma   90.00
#
_symmetry.space_group_name_H-M   'P 1'
#
loop_
_entity.id
_entity.type
_entity.pdbx_description
1 polymer ?
#
loop_
_entity_poly.entity_id
_entity_poly.type
_entity_poly.pdbx_seq_one_letter_code
_entity_poly.pdbx_strand_id
1 'polypeptide(L)'
;MKQLRLSLLIAATSFQLIALGQWNALGTGLSPVRSVTTFSSALYAAHNGGVSKSVNSGTSWVLSNTGITLVGGQYNVRSVGHNATYLFAGTQSGIYRSTDGAMWTNVNGALGASAQIYANKFFHFGVATFAIFTGSIANGGGIHRTTDSGDSWLIGNSGMGSNAIAYDIATDGTNLYAATSVGLYKSTDGGQQWSSVAGSNFAMYALQVLPNRLVAVTTFGYRYSLNDGAAWSESTGDPANPTKGEMVAYDGKIYALSNQGGCTVSIDNGLTYSSFNTGLTPVDQVAQEKFHVAGTRLYLGALQDLYYITGSTVDLNSLSNTELPSPYPSLFTDGFTVDLSTIDDARTVILIDATGKEVARQNGVANSVIRVERNGLAAGQYRCLMIDRSGNRALLGTVIAE
;
A
#
# COMPACT_ATOMS: atom_id res chain seq x y z
N MET A 1 -53.15 1.07 -49.00
CA MET A 1 -52.05 0.28 -48.41
C MET A 1 -50.74 1.04 -48.59
N LYS A 2 -50.26 1.72 -47.57
CA LYS A 2 -48.89 2.29 -47.52
C LYS A 2 -48.14 1.52 -46.42
N GLN A 3 -47.10 0.78 -46.80
CA GLN A 3 -46.24 0.08 -45.83
C GLN A 3 -45.27 1.10 -45.19
N LEU A 4 -45.33 1.26 -43.87
CA LEU A 4 -44.26 1.87 -43.09
C LEU A 4 -43.13 0.84 -42.92
N ARG A 5 -41.93 1.18 -43.38
CA ARG A 5 -40.70 0.46 -43.02
C ARG A 5 -40.12 1.08 -41.75
N LEU A 6 -40.10 0.32 -40.67
CA LEU A 6 -39.42 0.68 -39.42
C LEU A 6 -37.96 0.22 -39.54
N SER A 7 -37.02 1.16 -39.67
CA SER A 7 -35.59 0.87 -39.63
C SER A 7 -35.10 0.93 -38.18
N LEU A 8 -34.73 -0.22 -37.63
CA LEU A 8 -34.13 -0.37 -36.31
C LEU A 8 -32.63 0.01 -36.40
N LEU A 9 -32.25 1.16 -35.83
CA LEU A 9 -30.85 1.56 -35.71
C LEU A 9 -30.29 0.95 -34.42
N ILE A 10 -29.57 -0.17 -34.51
CA ILE A 10 -28.84 -0.73 -33.38
C ILE A 10 -27.54 0.06 -33.24
N ALA A 11 -27.46 0.91 -32.22
CA ALA A 11 -26.20 1.53 -31.81
C ALA A 11 -25.30 0.43 -31.21
N ALA A 12 -24.35 -0.06 -31.99
CA ALA A 12 -23.31 -0.94 -31.48
C ALA A 12 -22.33 -0.12 -30.65
N THR A 13 -22.51 -0.11 -29.32
CA THR A 13 -21.47 0.34 -28.40
C THR A 13 -20.33 -0.68 -28.44
N SER A 14 -19.24 -0.35 -29.12
CA SER A 14 -18.00 -1.12 -29.05
C SER A 14 -17.42 -0.99 -27.65
N PHE A 15 -17.61 -1.99 -26.79
CA PHE A 15 -16.78 -2.15 -25.61
C PHE A 15 -15.37 -2.49 -26.09
N GLN A 16 -14.45 -1.54 -26.02
CA GLN A 16 -13.03 -1.90 -26.11
C GLN A 16 -12.71 -2.73 -24.87
N LEU A 17 -12.47 -4.02 -25.08
CA LEU A 17 -11.92 -4.89 -24.05
C LEU A 17 -10.49 -4.41 -23.79
N ILE A 18 -10.30 -3.56 -22.79
CA ILE A 18 -8.96 -3.26 -22.29
C ILE A 18 -8.46 -4.58 -21.73
N ALA A 19 -7.44 -5.17 -22.37
CA ALA A 19 -6.79 -6.35 -21.84
C ALA A 19 -6.16 -5.97 -20.49
N LEU A 20 -6.84 -6.36 -19.41
CA LEU A 20 -6.27 -6.32 -18.08
C LEU A 20 -5.02 -7.22 -18.12
N GLY A 21 -3.87 -6.72 -17.64
CA GLY A 21 -2.62 -7.49 -17.60
C GLY A 21 -2.78 -8.83 -16.87
N GLN A 22 -1.74 -9.67 -16.86
CA GLN A 22 -1.75 -10.95 -16.15
C GLN A 22 -0.63 -11.04 -15.12
N TRP A 23 -0.87 -11.81 -14.06
CA TRP A 23 0.15 -12.19 -13.08
C TRP A 23 1.21 -13.08 -13.73
N ASN A 24 2.47 -12.84 -13.38
CA ASN A 24 3.60 -13.64 -13.83
C ASN A 24 4.21 -14.32 -12.59
N ALA A 25 4.25 -15.66 -12.61
CA ALA A 25 4.90 -16.44 -11.57
C ALA A 25 6.42 -16.21 -11.61
N LEU A 26 7.07 -16.21 -10.44
CA LEU A 26 8.54 -16.12 -10.34
C LEU A 26 9.22 -17.48 -10.18
N GLY A 27 8.47 -18.55 -9.84
CA GLY A 27 9.04 -19.87 -9.63
C GLY A 27 10.01 -19.90 -8.45
N THR A 28 9.66 -19.22 -7.35
CA THR A 28 10.61 -18.94 -6.26
C THR A 28 11.01 -20.17 -5.44
N GLY A 29 10.17 -21.21 -5.43
CA GLY A 29 10.31 -22.35 -4.52
C GLY A 29 10.01 -22.02 -3.05
N LEU A 30 9.55 -20.80 -2.75
CA LEU A 30 9.17 -20.37 -1.41
C LEU A 30 7.69 -20.70 -1.16
N SER A 31 7.36 -21.22 0.03
CA SER A 31 5.98 -21.54 0.38
C SER A 31 5.72 -21.53 1.90
N PRO A 32 4.60 -20.94 2.36
CA PRO A 32 3.87 -19.84 1.72
C PRO A 32 4.69 -18.55 1.70
N VAL A 33 4.47 -17.68 0.71
CA VAL A 33 5.02 -16.32 0.70
C VAL A 33 4.06 -15.40 1.45
N ARG A 34 4.28 -15.23 2.75
CA ARG A 34 3.36 -14.54 3.69
C ARG A 34 3.43 -13.02 3.59
N SER A 35 4.59 -12.49 3.24
CA SER A 35 4.83 -11.05 3.16
C SER A 35 6.07 -10.82 2.32
N VAL A 36 6.08 -9.72 1.57
CA VAL A 36 7.25 -9.28 0.79
C VAL A 36 7.51 -7.83 1.13
N THR A 37 8.78 -7.43 1.14
CA THR A 37 9.17 -6.03 1.21
C THR A 37 10.42 -5.79 0.37
N THR A 38 10.74 -4.54 0.12
CA THR A 38 12.01 -4.13 -0.49
C THR A 38 12.81 -3.28 0.46
N PHE A 39 14.12 -3.43 0.42
CA PHE A 39 15.03 -2.59 1.17
C PHE A 39 16.41 -2.60 0.50
N SER A 40 17.01 -1.44 0.32
CA SER A 40 18.32 -1.28 -0.35
C SER A 40 18.39 -2.05 -1.69
N SER A 41 17.36 -1.88 -2.53
CA SER A 41 17.21 -2.52 -3.85
C SER A 41 17.06 -4.05 -3.87
N ALA A 42 17.08 -4.72 -2.72
CA ALA A 42 16.79 -6.13 -2.59
C ALA A 42 15.32 -6.38 -2.21
N LEU A 43 14.80 -7.53 -2.60
CA LEU A 43 13.53 -8.07 -2.11
C LEU A 43 13.78 -8.99 -0.93
N TYR A 44 12.85 -8.96 0.03
CA TYR A 44 12.82 -9.86 1.18
C TYR A 44 11.45 -10.49 1.27
N ALA A 45 11.40 -11.81 1.44
CA ALA A 45 10.16 -12.57 1.54
C ALA A 45 10.12 -13.32 2.88
N ALA A 46 9.00 -13.17 3.61
CA ALA A 46 8.68 -13.96 4.78
C ALA A 46 7.99 -15.27 4.36
N HIS A 47 8.46 -16.39 4.90
CA HIS A 47 7.87 -17.71 4.70
C HIS A 47 8.12 -18.60 5.93
N ASN A 48 7.60 -19.84 5.95
CA ASN A 48 7.75 -20.74 7.10
C ASN A 48 9.21 -21.00 7.49
N GLY A 49 10.09 -21.05 6.47
CA GLY A 49 11.54 -21.24 6.63
C GLY A 49 12.31 -19.96 7.01
N GLY A 50 11.64 -18.84 7.26
CA GLY A 50 12.25 -17.60 7.72
C GLY A 50 12.11 -16.45 6.73
N VAL A 51 13.18 -15.65 6.58
CA VAL A 51 13.31 -14.61 5.58
C VAL A 51 14.24 -15.11 4.47
N SER A 52 13.82 -14.93 3.22
CA SER A 52 14.69 -15.09 2.04
C SER A 52 14.94 -13.74 1.39
N LYS A 53 16.15 -13.52 0.87
CA LYS A 53 16.60 -12.32 0.16
C LYS A 53 16.82 -12.59 -1.32
N SER A 54 16.39 -11.68 -2.18
CA SER A 54 16.69 -11.66 -3.60
C SER A 54 17.31 -10.32 -4.01
N VAL A 55 18.40 -10.37 -4.77
CA VAL A 55 19.10 -9.18 -5.31
C VAL A 55 18.87 -8.98 -6.80
N ASN A 56 18.01 -9.81 -7.40
CA ASN A 56 17.76 -9.87 -8.84
C ASN A 56 16.25 -9.89 -9.14
N SER A 57 15.50 -9.04 -8.42
CA SER A 57 14.07 -8.81 -8.64
C SER A 57 13.20 -10.07 -8.53
N GLY A 58 13.63 -11.03 -7.70
CA GLY A 58 12.85 -12.21 -7.33
C GLY A 58 13.15 -13.46 -8.17
N THR A 59 14.13 -13.44 -9.08
CA THR A 59 14.48 -14.59 -9.91
C THR A 59 15.26 -15.68 -9.16
N SER A 60 16.01 -15.31 -8.12
CA SER A 60 16.62 -16.27 -7.19
C SER A 60 16.62 -15.75 -5.76
N TRP A 61 16.59 -16.67 -4.79
CA TRP A 61 16.44 -16.38 -3.37
C TRP A 61 17.48 -17.12 -2.54
N VAL A 62 17.99 -16.45 -1.50
CA VAL A 62 18.92 -17.01 -0.51
C VAL A 62 18.35 -16.80 0.88
N LEU A 63 18.42 -17.81 1.75
CA LEU A 63 17.98 -17.68 3.14
C LEU A 63 18.78 -16.60 3.87
N SER A 64 18.09 -15.82 4.70
CA SER A 64 18.59 -14.61 5.34
C SER A 64 18.15 -14.59 6.81
N ASN A 65 18.56 -15.60 7.58
CA ASN A 65 18.01 -15.89 8.91
C ASN A 65 18.97 -15.70 10.08
N THR A 66 20.22 -15.31 9.84
CA THR A 66 21.24 -15.22 10.91
C THR A 66 20.75 -14.30 12.02
N GLY A 67 20.70 -14.80 13.25
CA GLY A 67 20.22 -14.05 14.42
C GLY A 67 18.71 -14.14 14.68
N ILE A 68 17.90 -14.68 13.75
CA ILE A 68 16.50 -15.03 14.04
C ILE A 68 16.46 -16.34 14.82
N THR A 69 15.73 -16.36 15.94
CA THR A 69 15.61 -17.57 16.77
C THR A 69 14.79 -18.65 16.08
N LEU A 70 15.28 -19.89 16.12
CA LEU A 70 14.57 -21.07 15.66
C LEU A 70 13.75 -21.67 16.81
N VAL A 71 12.44 -21.84 16.61
CA VAL A 71 11.53 -22.47 17.60
C VAL A 71 10.82 -23.64 16.95
N GLY A 72 10.96 -24.84 17.54
CA GLY A 72 10.32 -26.05 17.00
C GLY A 72 10.78 -26.41 15.58
N GLY A 73 12.02 -26.06 15.21
CA GLY A 73 12.57 -26.32 13.88
C GLY A 73 12.13 -25.33 12.79
N GLN A 74 11.41 -24.26 13.14
CA GLN A 74 10.99 -23.22 12.20
C GLN A 74 11.29 -21.81 12.73
N TYR A 75 11.52 -20.86 11.83
CA TYR A 75 11.73 -19.45 12.20
C TYR A 75 10.41 -18.69 12.37
N ASN A 76 9.30 -19.24 11.82
CA ASN A 76 7.94 -18.71 12.00
C ASN A 76 7.81 -17.21 11.71
N VAL A 77 8.45 -16.74 10.62
CA VAL A 77 8.36 -15.35 10.18
C VAL A 77 7.02 -15.13 9.50
N ARG A 78 6.26 -14.16 9.99
CA ARG A 78 4.88 -13.85 9.55
C ARG A 78 4.83 -12.64 8.65
N SER A 79 5.69 -11.67 8.90
CA SER A 79 5.71 -10.43 8.15
C SER A 79 7.13 -9.88 8.01
N VAL A 80 7.34 -9.13 6.94
CA VAL A 80 8.51 -8.28 6.74
C VAL A 80 8.02 -6.88 6.36
N GLY A 81 8.78 -5.88 6.76
CA GLY A 81 8.59 -4.49 6.37
C GLY A 81 9.84 -3.69 6.65
N HIS A 82 9.80 -2.39 6.43
CA HIS A 82 10.97 -1.54 6.64
C HIS A 82 10.57 -0.11 7.00
N ASN A 83 11.53 0.64 7.51
CA ASN A 83 11.55 2.09 7.47
C ASN A 83 12.78 2.54 6.65
N ALA A 84 13.09 3.85 6.67
CA ALA A 84 14.22 4.38 5.91
C ALA A 84 15.58 3.76 6.27
N THR A 85 15.74 3.20 7.48
CA THR A 85 17.04 2.77 8.03
C THR A 85 17.13 1.26 8.24
N TYR A 86 16.01 0.60 8.53
CA TYR A 86 16.01 -0.80 8.93
C TYR A 86 14.91 -1.61 8.28
N LEU A 87 15.25 -2.88 8.03
CA LEU A 87 14.32 -3.98 7.83
C LEU A 87 13.79 -4.49 9.17
N PHE A 88 12.53 -4.89 9.19
CA PHE A 88 11.89 -5.57 10.30
C PHE A 88 11.29 -6.90 9.87
N ALA A 89 11.35 -7.88 10.77
CA ALA A 89 10.69 -9.18 10.62
C ALA A 89 9.84 -9.46 11.85
N GLY A 90 8.55 -9.70 11.64
CA GLY A 90 7.60 -10.11 12.67
C GLY A 90 7.59 -11.63 12.78
N THR A 91 7.91 -12.16 13.95
CA THR A 91 8.00 -13.61 14.19
C THR A 91 7.19 -14.00 15.43
N GLN A 92 6.97 -15.30 15.63
CA GLN A 92 6.39 -15.79 16.89
C GLN A 92 7.31 -15.58 18.11
N SER A 93 8.61 -15.35 17.88
CA SER A 93 9.62 -15.04 18.91
C SER A 93 9.84 -13.54 19.10
N GLY A 94 8.97 -12.70 18.56
CA GLY A 94 9.04 -11.24 18.64
C GLY A 94 9.47 -10.56 17.35
N ILE A 95 9.74 -9.26 17.44
CA ILE A 95 10.20 -8.43 16.32
C ILE A 95 11.72 -8.51 16.21
N TYR A 96 12.22 -8.72 15.00
CA TYR A 96 13.63 -8.66 14.66
C TYR A 96 13.90 -7.49 13.71
N ARG A 97 15.10 -6.91 13.80
CA ARG A 97 15.55 -5.78 12.99
C ARG A 97 16.89 -6.07 12.32
N SER A 98 17.09 -5.56 11.11
CA SER A 98 18.36 -5.65 10.37
C SER A 98 18.64 -4.40 9.54
N THR A 99 19.91 -4.10 9.29
CA THR A 99 20.37 -2.99 8.42
C THR A 99 20.58 -3.43 6.97
N ASP A 100 20.61 -4.72 6.69
CA ASP A 100 20.95 -5.28 5.36
C ASP A 100 20.32 -6.65 5.09
N GLY A 101 19.60 -7.19 6.08
CA GLY A 101 19.00 -8.51 6.12
C GLY A 101 19.99 -9.66 6.36
N ALA A 102 21.30 -9.39 6.50
CA ALA A 102 22.31 -10.44 6.70
C ALA A 102 22.35 -10.92 8.16
N MET A 103 22.24 -9.99 9.12
CA MET A 103 22.17 -10.27 10.55
C MET A 103 20.94 -9.59 11.17
N TRP A 104 20.19 -10.34 11.95
CA TRP A 104 18.98 -9.89 12.61
C TRP A 104 19.19 -9.81 14.11
N THR A 105 18.72 -8.73 14.72
CA THR A 105 18.74 -8.54 16.17
C THR A 105 17.31 -8.54 16.68
N ASN A 106 17.04 -9.27 17.77
CA ASN A 106 15.76 -9.19 18.44
C ASN A 106 15.61 -7.80 19.05
N VAL A 107 14.54 -7.11 18.70
CA VAL A 107 14.21 -5.76 19.17
C VAL A 107 12.80 -5.73 19.78
N ASN A 108 12.41 -6.85 20.39
CA ASN A 108 11.07 -6.99 20.93
C ASN A 108 10.81 -6.05 22.12
N GLY A 109 11.87 -5.58 22.79
CA GLY A 109 11.77 -4.72 23.96
C GLY A 109 10.90 -5.36 25.05
N ALA A 110 9.91 -4.60 25.54
CA ALA A 110 8.94 -5.07 26.54
C ALA A 110 7.75 -5.86 25.94
N LEU A 111 7.69 -6.03 24.62
CA LEU A 111 6.62 -6.80 24.00
C LEU A 111 6.76 -8.29 24.36
N GLY A 112 5.63 -8.99 24.48
CA GLY A 112 5.63 -10.44 24.68
C GLY A 112 5.85 -11.19 23.37
N ALA A 113 6.71 -12.21 23.37
CA ALA A 113 6.76 -13.18 22.27
C ALA A 113 5.56 -14.12 22.37
N SER A 114 4.85 -14.35 21.26
CA SER A 114 3.67 -15.22 21.24
C SER A 114 3.46 -15.89 19.89
N ALA A 115 3.06 -17.15 19.93
CA ALA A 115 2.68 -17.90 18.74
C ALA A 115 1.33 -17.45 18.15
N GLN A 116 0.51 -16.73 18.94
CA GLN A 116 -0.85 -16.28 18.59
C GLN A 116 -0.94 -14.78 18.33
N ILE A 117 -0.11 -13.99 19.02
CA ILE A 117 -0.10 -12.53 19.02
C ILE A 117 1.25 -12.08 18.50
N TYR A 118 1.33 -11.76 17.21
CA TYR A 118 2.59 -11.42 16.54
C TYR A 118 2.41 -10.25 15.58
N ALA A 119 3.49 -9.53 15.31
CA ALA A 119 3.53 -8.45 14.32
C ALA A 119 3.22 -9.03 12.93
N ASN A 120 2.03 -8.73 12.42
CA ASN A 120 1.55 -9.21 11.14
C ASN A 120 1.74 -8.20 10.02
N LYS A 121 1.85 -6.89 10.31
CA LYS A 121 2.13 -5.86 9.30
C LYS A 121 3.00 -4.77 9.92
N PHE A 122 3.91 -4.21 9.13
CA PHE A 122 4.65 -3.01 9.49
C PHE A 122 4.22 -1.86 8.57
N PHE A 123 4.15 -0.67 9.12
CA PHE A 123 3.81 0.56 8.41
C PHE A 123 4.71 1.69 8.88
N HIS A 124 5.16 2.56 7.97
CA HIS A 124 6.05 3.67 8.30
C HIS A 124 5.39 5.00 7.93
N PHE A 125 5.47 5.98 8.83
CA PHE A 125 4.95 7.32 8.61
C PHE A 125 5.76 8.35 9.40
N GLY A 126 6.34 9.33 8.69
CA GLY A 126 7.23 10.33 9.29
C GLY A 126 8.40 9.66 10.00
N VAL A 127 8.63 10.00 11.26
CA VAL A 127 9.68 9.40 12.10
C VAL A 127 9.25 8.09 12.77
N ALA A 128 7.98 7.68 12.61
CA ALA A 128 7.42 6.54 13.33
C ALA A 128 7.37 5.28 12.47
N THR A 129 7.61 4.14 13.10
CA THR A 129 7.29 2.82 12.54
C THR A 129 6.24 2.17 13.43
N PHE A 130 5.22 1.60 12.79
CA PHE A 130 4.12 0.90 13.42
C PHE A 130 4.24 -0.60 13.14
N ALA A 131 4.00 -1.41 14.16
CA ALA A 131 3.82 -2.84 14.05
C ALA A 131 2.38 -3.17 14.45
N ILE A 132 1.62 -3.76 13.52
CA ILE A 132 0.23 -4.18 13.75
C ILE A 132 0.25 -5.65 14.15
N PHE A 133 -0.18 -5.93 15.37
CA PHE A 133 -0.22 -7.26 15.97
C PHE A 133 -1.58 -7.92 15.77
N THR A 134 -1.58 -9.24 15.59
CA THR A 134 -2.81 -10.04 15.56
C THR A 134 -3.54 -10.01 16.91
N GLY A 135 -4.86 -10.22 16.88
CA GLY A 135 -5.69 -10.29 18.08
C GLY A 135 -6.16 -8.94 18.61
N SER A 136 -7.00 -8.98 19.65
CA SER A 136 -7.56 -7.77 20.24
C SER A 136 -6.56 -7.05 21.13
N ILE A 137 -6.73 -5.73 21.27
CA ILE A 137 -5.90 -4.88 22.14
C ILE A 137 -5.82 -5.44 23.58
N ALA A 138 -6.95 -5.90 24.14
CA ALA A 138 -7.01 -6.47 25.49
C ALA A 138 -6.13 -7.72 25.68
N ASN A 139 -5.84 -8.45 24.60
CA ASN A 139 -5.05 -9.68 24.61
C ASN A 139 -3.61 -9.46 24.13
N GLY A 140 -3.15 -8.20 24.10
CA GLY A 140 -1.80 -7.82 23.67
C GLY A 140 -1.64 -7.64 22.15
N GLY A 141 -2.74 -7.66 21.39
CA GLY A 141 -2.74 -7.27 19.98
C GLY A 141 -2.84 -5.75 19.79
N GLY A 142 -3.19 -5.32 18.58
CA GLY A 142 -3.38 -3.90 18.27
C GLY A 142 -2.19 -3.26 17.57
N ILE A 143 -1.97 -1.97 17.81
CA ILE A 143 -0.93 -1.19 17.12
C ILE A 143 0.16 -0.84 18.13
N HIS A 144 1.40 -1.18 17.82
CA HIS A 144 2.59 -0.75 18.55
C HIS A 144 3.39 0.22 17.69
N ARG A 145 4.03 1.19 18.33
CA ARG A 145 4.70 2.31 17.68
C ARG A 145 6.11 2.51 18.24
N THR A 146 7.06 2.76 17.35
CA THR A 146 8.43 3.17 17.70
C THR A 146 8.79 4.46 16.96
N THR A 147 9.62 5.29 17.58
CA THR A 147 10.26 6.48 16.97
C THR A 147 11.78 6.45 17.08
N ASP A 148 12.32 5.40 17.69
CA ASP A 148 13.76 5.12 17.85
C ASP A 148 14.15 3.89 17.01
N SER A 149 13.49 3.73 15.87
CA SER A 149 13.74 2.64 14.91
C SER A 149 13.63 1.23 15.50
N GLY A 150 12.86 1.05 16.56
CA GLY A 150 12.58 -0.24 17.19
C GLY A 150 13.43 -0.53 18.42
N ASP A 151 14.28 0.39 18.89
CA ASP A 151 14.98 0.20 20.17
C ASP A 151 13.97 0.10 21.34
N SER A 152 12.86 0.81 21.24
CA SER A 152 11.69 0.64 22.09
C SER A 152 10.38 0.65 21.30
N TRP A 153 9.40 -0.12 21.78
CA TRP A 153 8.06 -0.18 21.23
C TRP A 153 7.05 0.27 22.29
N LEU A 154 6.27 1.29 21.97
CA LEU A 154 5.22 1.85 22.79
C LEU A 154 3.84 1.42 22.27
N ILE A 155 2.83 1.55 23.11
CA ILE A 155 1.43 1.38 22.70
C ILE A 155 1.09 2.49 21.69
N GLY A 156 0.56 2.10 20.53
CA GLY A 156 0.18 2.97 19.42
C GLY A 156 -1.32 2.96 19.13
N ASN A 157 -2.15 2.51 20.06
CA ASN A 157 -3.61 2.38 19.91
C ASN A 157 -4.40 3.16 20.98
N SER A 158 -3.83 4.21 21.55
CA SER A 158 -4.56 5.06 22.51
C SER A 158 -5.80 5.66 21.86
N GLY A 159 -6.93 5.63 22.57
CA GLY A 159 -8.24 6.03 22.06
C GLY A 159 -9.02 4.93 21.31
N MET A 160 -8.41 3.77 21.04
CA MET A 160 -9.11 2.59 20.53
C MET A 160 -9.71 1.74 21.64
N GLY A 161 -10.88 1.15 21.39
CA GLY A 161 -11.53 0.24 22.34
C GLY A 161 -10.76 -1.08 22.52
N SER A 162 -10.75 -1.63 23.75
CA SER A 162 -9.95 -2.81 24.12
C SER A 162 -10.28 -4.09 23.32
N ASN A 163 -11.50 -4.20 22.78
CA ASN A 163 -11.93 -5.35 21.98
C ASN A 163 -11.60 -5.19 20.48
N ALA A 164 -11.09 -4.04 20.05
CA ALA A 164 -10.75 -3.82 18.66
C ALA A 164 -9.53 -4.65 18.26
N ILE A 165 -9.58 -5.19 17.05
CA ILE A 165 -8.46 -5.81 16.34
C ILE A 165 -8.08 -4.86 15.21
N ALA A 166 -6.83 -4.42 15.15
CA ALA A 166 -6.33 -3.62 14.04
C ALA A 166 -5.86 -4.55 12.90
N TYR A 167 -6.27 -4.26 11.67
CA TYR A 167 -5.89 -5.04 10.50
C TYR A 167 -4.93 -4.29 9.57
N ASP A 168 -5.13 -2.98 9.42
CA ASP A 168 -4.40 -2.16 8.46
C ASP A 168 -4.29 -0.69 8.90
N ILE A 169 -3.28 0.00 8.38
CA ILE A 169 -3.11 1.45 8.51
C ILE A 169 -2.88 2.05 7.12
N ALA A 170 -3.58 3.14 6.81
CA ALA A 170 -3.41 3.92 5.60
C ALA A 170 -3.28 5.43 5.93
N THR A 171 -2.83 6.24 4.98
CA THR A 171 -2.59 7.68 5.18
C THR A 171 -2.95 8.52 3.97
N ASP A 172 -3.50 9.73 4.20
CA ASP A 172 -3.62 10.80 3.19
C ASP A 172 -2.35 11.67 3.09
N GLY A 173 -1.29 11.32 3.83
CA GLY A 173 -0.06 12.09 3.98
C GLY A 173 -0.03 12.99 5.21
N THR A 174 -1.17 13.27 5.83
CA THR A 174 -1.29 14.09 7.05
C THR A 174 -1.91 13.29 8.20
N ASN A 175 -3.03 12.64 7.93
CA ASN A 175 -3.78 11.83 8.86
C ASN A 175 -3.47 10.34 8.64
N LEU A 176 -3.62 9.57 9.71
CA LEU A 176 -3.61 8.12 9.67
C LEU A 176 -5.04 7.60 9.86
N TYR A 177 -5.33 6.51 9.19
CA TYR A 177 -6.59 5.78 9.30
C TYR A 177 -6.28 4.33 9.63
N ALA A 178 -6.94 3.77 10.63
CA ALA A 178 -6.80 2.36 11.01
C ALA A 178 -8.09 1.60 10.70
N ALA A 179 -7.96 0.55 9.89
CA ALA A 179 -9.02 -0.40 9.62
C ALA A 179 -9.07 -1.44 10.74
N THR A 180 -10.23 -1.58 11.40
CA THR A 180 -10.36 -2.45 12.57
C THR A 180 -11.57 -3.37 12.49
N SER A 181 -11.65 -4.35 13.40
CA SER A 181 -12.81 -5.24 13.56
C SER A 181 -14.11 -4.54 13.98
N VAL A 182 -14.03 -3.29 14.43
CA VAL A 182 -15.18 -2.53 14.95
C VAL A 182 -15.47 -1.25 14.16
N GLY A 183 -14.72 -0.99 13.09
CA GLY A 183 -14.87 0.23 12.28
C GLY A 183 -13.55 0.90 11.92
N LEU A 184 -13.66 2.16 11.50
CA LEU A 184 -12.55 3.03 11.14
C LEU A 184 -12.15 3.89 12.35
N TYR A 185 -10.85 4.01 12.59
CA TYR A 185 -10.29 5.02 13.48
C TYR A 185 -9.45 6.00 12.68
N LYS A 186 -9.42 7.27 13.09
CA LYS A 186 -8.58 8.33 12.52
C LYS A 186 -7.66 8.91 13.59
N SER A 187 -6.43 9.20 13.22
CA SER A 187 -5.45 9.94 14.01
C SER A 187 -4.94 11.13 13.20
N THR A 188 -4.87 12.30 13.84
CA THR A 188 -4.38 13.56 13.26
C THR A 188 -3.04 14.00 13.87
N ASP A 189 -2.44 13.15 14.72
CA ASP A 189 -1.25 13.47 15.52
C ASP A 189 -0.11 12.44 15.33
N GLY A 190 -0.09 11.80 14.16
CA GLY A 190 0.93 10.80 13.81
C GLY A 190 0.79 9.48 14.58
N GLY A 191 -0.45 9.08 14.87
CA GLY A 191 -0.78 7.79 15.50
C GLY A 191 -0.58 7.75 17.01
N GLN A 192 -0.56 8.91 17.68
CA GLN A 192 -0.44 9.00 19.13
C GLN A 192 -1.80 8.87 19.82
N GLN A 193 -2.84 9.48 19.24
CA GLN A 193 -4.23 9.31 19.66
C GLN A 193 -5.11 8.99 18.45
N TRP A 194 -6.09 8.13 18.67
CA TRP A 194 -7.06 7.70 17.69
C TRP A 194 -8.47 8.03 18.14
N SER A 195 -9.32 8.43 17.21
CA SER A 195 -10.75 8.63 17.43
C SER A 195 -11.55 7.78 16.45
N SER A 196 -12.60 7.12 16.94
CA SER A 196 -13.51 6.37 16.07
C SER A 196 -14.20 7.30 15.08
N VAL A 197 -14.27 6.93 13.81
CA VAL A 197 -15.03 7.67 12.80
C VAL A 197 -16.48 7.19 12.83
N ALA A 198 -17.40 8.10 13.14
CA ALA A 198 -18.83 7.80 13.18
C ALA A 198 -19.32 7.25 11.83
N GLY A 199 -20.31 6.35 11.85
CA GLY A 199 -20.85 5.73 10.64
C GLY A 199 -20.07 4.53 10.11
N SER A 200 -18.95 4.16 10.75
CA SER A 200 -18.20 2.93 10.48
C SER A 200 -18.32 1.96 11.67
N ASN A 201 -19.34 1.11 11.68
CA ASN A 201 -19.64 0.17 12.77
C ASN A 201 -19.57 -1.30 12.33
N PHE A 202 -18.72 -1.58 11.35
CA PHE A 202 -18.53 -2.90 10.76
C PHE A 202 -17.03 -3.17 10.55
N ALA A 203 -16.66 -4.45 10.50
CA ALA A 203 -15.26 -4.83 10.34
C ALA A 203 -14.71 -4.36 8.98
N MET A 204 -13.51 -3.78 9.03
CA MET A 204 -12.74 -3.32 7.88
C MET A 204 -11.38 -4.02 7.89
N TYR A 205 -11.09 -4.83 6.88
CA TYR A 205 -9.90 -5.68 6.85
C TYR A 205 -8.70 -5.03 6.16
N ALA A 206 -8.96 -4.14 5.22
CA ALA A 206 -7.93 -3.36 4.51
C ALA A 206 -8.51 -2.03 4.05
N LEU A 207 -7.66 -1.03 3.90
CA LEU A 207 -8.06 0.33 3.54
C LEU A 207 -7.02 0.95 2.61
N GLN A 208 -7.48 1.73 1.62
CA GLN A 208 -6.63 2.64 0.87
C GLN A 208 -7.24 4.04 0.89
N VAL A 209 -6.36 5.04 1.01
CA VAL A 209 -6.71 6.45 1.02
C VAL A 209 -6.33 7.04 -0.33
N LEU A 210 -7.32 7.56 -1.04
CA LEU A 210 -7.19 8.28 -2.29
C LEU A 210 -7.53 9.76 -2.01
N PRO A 211 -6.95 10.75 -2.74
CA PRO A 211 -7.25 12.18 -2.70
C PRO A 211 -8.65 12.60 -2.29
N ASN A 212 -9.70 11.99 -2.83
CA ASN A 212 -11.09 12.36 -2.53
C ASN A 212 -11.93 11.16 -2.08
N ARG A 213 -11.29 10.08 -1.64
CA ARG A 213 -12.01 8.84 -1.36
C ARG A 213 -11.24 7.88 -0.47
N LEU A 214 -11.95 7.25 0.46
CA LEU A 214 -11.49 6.01 1.09
C LEU A 214 -12.09 4.82 0.38
N VAL A 215 -11.31 3.75 0.18
CA VAL A 215 -11.82 2.45 -0.27
C VAL A 215 -11.40 1.37 0.70
N ALA A 216 -12.27 0.40 0.95
CA ALA A 216 -12.02 -0.62 1.96
C ALA A 216 -12.55 -1.99 1.57
N VAL A 217 -11.84 -3.03 2.03
CA VAL A 217 -12.41 -4.38 2.17
C VAL A 217 -13.12 -4.45 3.52
N THR A 218 -14.38 -4.84 3.52
CA THR A 218 -15.22 -4.87 4.72
C THR A 218 -15.90 -6.22 4.87
N THR A 219 -16.57 -6.47 6.01
CA THR A 219 -17.42 -7.65 6.15
C THR A 219 -18.60 -7.69 5.17
N PHE A 220 -18.92 -6.56 4.51
CA PHE A 220 -20.01 -6.42 3.54
C PHE A 220 -19.51 -6.16 2.12
N GLY A 221 -18.35 -6.74 1.78
CA GLY A 221 -17.73 -6.58 0.46
C GLY A 221 -16.87 -5.32 0.37
N TYR A 222 -16.71 -4.78 -0.84
CA TYR A 222 -15.90 -3.58 -1.07
C TYR A 222 -16.75 -2.33 -0.91
N ARG A 223 -16.25 -1.37 -0.14
CA ARG A 223 -16.96 -0.11 0.15
C ARG A 223 -16.08 1.08 -0.20
N TYR A 224 -16.70 2.20 -0.53
CA TYR A 224 -16.01 3.48 -0.66
C TYR A 224 -16.70 4.59 0.12
N SER A 225 -15.94 5.62 0.50
CA SER A 225 -16.43 6.81 1.19
C SER A 225 -15.91 8.06 0.51
N LEU A 226 -16.75 9.08 0.37
CA LEU A 226 -16.41 10.39 -0.21
C LEU A 226 -16.26 11.50 0.85
N ASN A 227 -16.31 11.13 2.13
CA ASN A 227 -16.38 12.06 3.25
C ASN A 227 -15.60 11.53 4.45
N ASP A 228 -14.34 11.14 4.20
CA ASP A 228 -13.37 10.68 5.22
C ASP A 228 -13.88 9.54 6.12
N GLY A 229 -14.74 8.67 5.58
CA GLY A 229 -15.26 7.50 6.27
C GLY A 229 -16.52 7.75 7.11
N ALA A 230 -17.09 8.96 7.07
CA ALA A 230 -18.32 9.30 7.80
C ALA A 230 -19.56 8.57 7.24
N ALA A 231 -19.56 8.28 5.94
CA ALA A 231 -20.56 7.43 5.29
C ALA A 231 -19.91 6.55 4.21
N TRP A 232 -20.50 5.37 3.99
CA TRP A 232 -19.97 4.36 3.07
C TRP A 232 -21.02 3.92 2.05
N SER A 233 -20.59 3.79 0.80
CA SER A 233 -21.36 3.27 -0.32
C SER A 233 -20.82 1.91 -0.77
N GLU A 234 -21.70 1.11 -1.37
CA GLU A 234 -21.35 -0.19 -1.96
C GLU A 234 -20.59 -0.01 -3.27
N SER A 235 -19.50 -0.77 -3.42
CA SER A 235 -18.87 -0.97 -4.72
C SER A 235 -19.59 -2.12 -5.43
N THR A 236 -19.60 -2.15 -6.77
CA THR A 236 -20.19 -3.27 -7.51
C THR A 236 -19.14 -4.24 -8.02
N GLY A 237 -19.53 -5.48 -8.30
CA GLY A 237 -18.61 -6.55 -8.72
C GLY A 237 -17.69 -7.03 -7.58
N ASP A 238 -18.09 -6.74 -6.35
CA ASP A 238 -17.40 -7.13 -5.13
C ASP A 238 -17.80 -8.55 -4.68
N PRO A 239 -16.95 -9.22 -3.89
CA PRO A 239 -17.23 -10.53 -3.33
C PRO A 239 -18.26 -10.46 -2.19
N ALA A 240 -19.09 -11.49 -2.06
CA ALA A 240 -19.98 -11.63 -0.91
C ALA A 240 -19.20 -12.01 0.36
N ASN A 241 -19.41 -11.25 1.44
CA ASN A 241 -18.96 -11.55 2.82
C ASN A 241 -17.46 -11.93 2.97
N PRO A 242 -16.51 -11.01 2.68
CA PRO A 242 -15.10 -11.24 2.98
C PRO A 242 -14.89 -11.42 4.48
N THR A 243 -13.88 -12.20 4.87
CA THR A 243 -13.47 -12.35 6.29
C THR A 243 -12.01 -11.96 6.55
N LYS A 244 -11.28 -11.64 5.47
CA LYS A 244 -9.96 -11.01 5.47
C LYS A 244 -9.85 -10.15 4.21
N GLY A 245 -8.87 -9.26 4.19
CA GLY A 245 -8.63 -8.41 3.04
C GLY A 245 -7.19 -7.92 2.99
N GLU A 246 -6.75 -7.62 1.78
CA GLU A 246 -5.62 -6.73 1.53
C GLU A 246 -5.97 -5.84 0.36
N MET A 247 -5.51 -4.58 0.38
CA MET A 247 -5.70 -3.65 -0.72
C MET A 247 -4.42 -2.88 -0.99
N VAL A 248 -4.21 -2.54 -2.25
CA VAL A 248 -3.09 -1.70 -2.69
C VAL A 248 -3.48 -0.86 -3.90
N ALA A 249 -3.10 0.41 -3.89
CA ALA A 249 -3.15 1.24 -5.08
C ALA A 249 -1.86 1.04 -5.90
N TYR A 250 -2.02 0.78 -7.20
CA TYR A 250 -0.91 0.56 -8.12
C TYR A 250 -1.31 0.87 -9.56
N ASP A 251 -0.49 1.67 -10.26
CA ASP A 251 -0.60 1.93 -11.69
C ASP A 251 -2.01 2.28 -12.18
N GLY A 252 -2.61 3.30 -11.56
CA GLY A 252 -3.94 3.74 -11.99
C GLY A 252 -5.10 2.99 -11.33
N LYS A 253 -4.82 1.94 -10.55
CA LYS A 253 -5.80 0.91 -10.20
C LYS A 253 -5.72 0.56 -8.72
N ILE A 254 -6.76 -0.13 -8.26
CA ILE A 254 -6.83 -0.66 -6.90
C ILE A 254 -6.94 -2.17 -7.01
N TYR A 255 -5.97 -2.87 -6.44
CA TYR A 255 -5.98 -4.32 -6.35
C TYR A 255 -6.41 -4.70 -4.95
N ALA A 256 -7.29 -5.69 -4.86
CA ALA A 256 -7.83 -6.17 -3.60
C ALA A 256 -7.80 -7.70 -3.56
N LEU A 257 -7.44 -8.24 -2.40
CA LEU A 257 -7.58 -9.64 -2.07
C LEU A 257 -8.79 -9.81 -1.18
N SER A 258 -9.64 -10.77 -1.52
CA SER A 258 -10.69 -11.28 -0.66
C SER A 258 -10.63 -12.80 -0.70
N ASN A 259 -10.86 -13.44 0.43
CA ASN A 259 -10.76 -14.89 0.59
C ASN A 259 -11.77 -15.73 -0.23
N GLN A 260 -12.60 -15.11 -1.06
CA GLN A 260 -13.71 -15.77 -1.77
C GLN A 260 -13.57 -15.71 -3.31
N GLY A 261 -12.74 -14.81 -3.86
CA GLY A 261 -12.66 -14.58 -5.32
C GLY A 261 -11.25 -14.32 -5.86
N GLY A 262 -10.23 -14.49 -5.02
CA GLY A 262 -8.86 -14.18 -5.36
C GLY A 262 -8.58 -12.70 -5.46
N CYS A 263 -7.71 -12.33 -6.39
CA CYS A 263 -7.40 -10.94 -6.66
C CYS A 263 -8.49 -10.32 -7.54
N THR A 264 -8.97 -9.14 -7.14
CA THR A 264 -9.84 -8.28 -7.94
C THR A 264 -9.15 -6.95 -8.23
N VAL A 265 -9.57 -6.27 -9.29
CA VAL A 265 -9.07 -4.95 -9.68
C VAL A 265 -10.21 -3.98 -9.92
N SER A 266 -10.03 -2.74 -9.46
CA SER A 266 -10.83 -1.58 -9.83
C SER A 266 -9.99 -0.62 -10.67
N ILE A 267 -10.57 -0.15 -11.77
CA ILE A 267 -9.97 0.85 -12.69
C ILE A 267 -10.64 2.23 -12.58
N ASP A 268 -11.57 2.38 -11.64
CA ASP A 268 -12.47 3.52 -11.48
C ASP A 268 -12.53 4.01 -10.03
N ASN A 269 -11.39 3.95 -9.34
CA ASN A 269 -11.21 4.42 -7.97
C ASN A 269 -12.15 3.73 -6.96
N GLY A 270 -12.30 2.41 -7.10
CA GLY A 270 -13.07 1.57 -6.19
C GLY A 270 -14.58 1.70 -6.33
N LEU A 271 -15.10 2.16 -7.46
CA LEU A 271 -16.55 2.12 -7.73
C LEU A 271 -16.98 0.71 -8.14
N THR A 272 -16.22 0.11 -9.06
CA THR A 272 -16.49 -1.23 -9.57
C THR A 272 -15.23 -2.09 -9.50
N TYR A 273 -15.41 -3.38 -9.22
CA TYR A 273 -14.36 -4.38 -9.16
C TYR A 273 -14.65 -5.50 -10.15
N SER A 274 -13.58 -6.08 -10.67
CA SER A 274 -13.62 -7.26 -11.54
C SER A 274 -12.52 -8.23 -11.16
N SER A 275 -12.69 -9.52 -11.46
CA SER A 275 -11.67 -10.54 -11.22
C SER A 275 -10.37 -10.22 -11.97
N PHE A 276 -9.24 -10.39 -11.30
CA PHE A 276 -7.89 -10.21 -11.83
C PHE A 276 -6.98 -11.39 -11.43
N ASN A 277 -7.36 -12.59 -11.88
CA ASN A 277 -6.74 -13.84 -11.48
C ASN A 277 -5.91 -14.52 -12.59
N THR A 278 -5.92 -13.96 -13.81
CA THR A 278 -5.18 -14.51 -14.95
C THR A 278 -3.70 -14.63 -14.63
N GLY A 279 -3.12 -15.81 -14.85
CA GLY A 279 -1.73 -16.12 -14.57
C GLY A 279 -1.48 -16.76 -13.19
N LEU A 280 -2.45 -16.73 -12.27
CA LEU A 280 -2.38 -17.46 -11.00
C LEU A 280 -2.77 -18.94 -11.18
N THR A 281 -2.12 -19.82 -10.43
CA THR A 281 -2.54 -21.23 -10.33
C THR A 281 -3.91 -21.34 -9.64
N PRO A 282 -4.69 -22.41 -9.87
CA PRO A 282 -5.97 -22.59 -9.17
C PRO A 282 -5.85 -22.56 -7.63
N VAL A 283 -4.72 -23.03 -7.09
CA VAL A 283 -4.45 -22.99 -5.64
C VAL A 283 -4.20 -21.56 -5.17
N ASP A 284 -3.35 -20.82 -5.88
CA ASP A 284 -3.00 -19.45 -5.49
C ASP A 284 -4.11 -18.44 -5.78
N GLN A 285 -5.10 -18.78 -6.61
CA GLN A 285 -6.32 -17.98 -6.77
C GLN A 285 -7.17 -17.87 -5.50
N VAL A 286 -7.01 -18.78 -4.54
CA VAL A 286 -7.79 -18.75 -3.28
C VAL A 286 -6.93 -18.63 -2.03
N ALA A 287 -5.60 -18.64 -2.20
CA ALA A 287 -4.63 -18.66 -1.11
C ALA A 287 -3.59 -17.55 -1.25
N GLN A 288 -4.05 -16.32 -1.54
CA GLN A 288 -3.18 -15.15 -1.49
C GLN A 288 -3.00 -14.62 -0.06
N GLU A 289 -1.85 -13.97 0.14
CA GLU A 289 -1.43 -13.43 1.42
C GLU A 289 -1.38 -11.90 1.37
N LYS A 290 -0.45 -11.33 0.58
CA LYS A 290 -0.16 -9.89 0.62
C LYS A 290 0.35 -9.31 -0.70
N PHE A 291 0.06 -8.03 -0.88
CA PHE A 291 0.68 -7.21 -1.89
C PHE A 291 1.96 -6.53 -1.38
N HIS A 292 2.87 -6.23 -2.30
CA HIS A 292 3.99 -5.32 -2.08
C HIS A 292 4.32 -4.58 -3.37
N VAL A 293 4.39 -3.26 -3.36
CA VAL A 293 4.84 -2.50 -4.52
C VAL A 293 6.33 -2.24 -4.40
N ALA A 294 7.08 -2.46 -5.49
CA ALA A 294 8.47 -2.07 -5.56
C ALA A 294 8.86 -1.64 -6.98
N GLY A 295 9.28 -0.39 -7.11
CA GLY A 295 9.60 0.19 -8.40
C GLY A 295 8.39 0.11 -9.33
N THR A 296 8.60 -0.47 -10.52
CA THR A 296 7.58 -0.67 -11.56
C THR A 296 6.88 -2.02 -11.45
N ARG A 297 6.92 -2.68 -10.29
CA ARG A 297 6.27 -3.97 -10.07
C ARG A 297 5.36 -3.94 -8.86
N LEU A 298 4.19 -4.54 -9.03
CA LEU A 298 3.35 -5.00 -7.94
C LEU A 298 3.58 -6.50 -7.77
N TYR A 299 3.98 -6.88 -6.56
CA TYR A 299 4.17 -8.25 -6.15
C TYR A 299 2.95 -8.76 -5.37
N LEU A 300 2.64 -10.04 -5.53
CA LEU A 300 1.57 -10.74 -4.83
C LEU A 300 2.13 -12.05 -4.25
N GLY A 301 2.28 -12.10 -2.94
CA GLY A 301 2.62 -13.33 -2.22
C GLY A 301 1.41 -14.25 -2.13
N ALA A 302 1.63 -15.53 -2.44
CA ALA A 302 0.61 -16.58 -2.37
C ALA A 302 1.17 -17.85 -1.70
N LEU A 303 0.34 -18.89 -1.65
CA LEU A 303 0.66 -20.14 -0.97
C LEU A 303 1.79 -20.91 -1.64
N GLN A 304 1.83 -20.98 -2.97
CA GLN A 304 2.84 -21.76 -3.70
C GLN A 304 3.93 -20.91 -4.33
N ASP A 305 3.69 -19.62 -4.56
CA ASP A 305 4.69 -18.77 -5.21
C ASP A 305 4.51 -17.27 -4.90
N LEU A 306 5.46 -16.47 -5.43
CA LEU A 306 5.38 -15.03 -5.56
C LEU A 306 5.09 -14.66 -7.01
N TYR A 307 4.10 -13.81 -7.22
CA TYR A 307 3.71 -13.31 -8.54
C TYR A 307 4.05 -11.83 -8.69
N TYR A 308 4.14 -11.36 -9.93
CA TYR A 308 4.22 -9.93 -10.21
C TYR A 308 3.44 -9.51 -11.46
N ILE A 309 3.06 -8.23 -11.48
CA ILE A 309 2.70 -7.48 -12.68
C ILE A 309 3.62 -6.27 -12.82
N THR A 310 3.80 -5.80 -14.06
CA THR A 310 4.58 -4.60 -14.36
C THR A 310 3.65 -3.43 -14.64
N GLY A 311 3.99 -2.26 -14.13
CA GLY A 311 3.27 -1.01 -14.30
C GLY A 311 4.19 0.07 -14.86
N SER A 312 3.59 1.20 -15.25
CA SER A 312 4.29 2.35 -15.81
C SER A 312 4.71 3.38 -14.74
N THR A 313 4.15 3.24 -13.54
CA THR A 313 4.30 4.17 -12.41
C THR A 313 5.07 3.49 -11.26
N VAL A 314 5.81 4.28 -10.48
CA VAL A 314 6.63 3.83 -9.34
C VAL A 314 5.88 4.11 -8.04
N ASP A 315 6.05 3.25 -7.03
CA ASP A 315 5.48 3.42 -5.68
C ASP A 315 5.77 4.80 -5.07
N LEU A 316 4.72 5.46 -4.60
CA LEU A 316 4.73 6.82 -4.08
C LEU A 316 5.11 6.88 -2.60
N ASN A 317 4.99 5.76 -1.89
CA ASN A 317 5.22 5.69 -0.44
C ASN A 317 6.71 5.48 -0.08
N SER A 318 7.57 5.25 -1.07
CA SER A 318 9.02 5.02 -0.91
C SER A 318 9.89 6.26 -1.15
N LEU A 319 9.29 7.41 -1.42
CA LEU A 319 9.98 8.64 -1.82
C LEU A 319 10.41 9.43 -0.57
N SER A 320 11.72 9.67 -0.40
CA SER A 320 12.26 10.47 0.70
C SER A 320 11.92 11.96 0.55
N ASN A 321 11.69 12.64 1.69
CA ASN A 321 11.20 14.03 1.75
C ASN A 321 12.23 14.99 2.38
N THR A 322 13.51 14.85 2.05
CA THR A 322 14.58 15.62 2.70
C THR A 322 15.35 16.47 1.69
N GLU A 323 15.39 17.78 1.97
CA GLU A 323 16.13 18.84 1.27
C GLU A 323 15.76 19.13 -0.18
N LEU A 324 14.51 18.84 -0.58
CA LEU A 324 14.04 19.18 -1.93
C LEU A 324 13.07 20.37 -1.95
N PRO A 325 13.05 21.16 -3.04
CA PRO A 325 12.18 22.31 -3.16
C PRO A 325 10.70 21.94 -3.12
N SER A 326 9.90 22.73 -2.41
CA SER A 326 8.45 22.49 -2.32
C SER A 326 7.69 23.24 -3.42
N PRO A 327 6.58 22.67 -3.93
CA PRO A 327 5.71 23.37 -4.87
C PRO A 327 4.99 24.56 -4.20
N TYR A 328 4.96 25.70 -4.89
CA TYR A 328 4.30 26.91 -4.41
C TYR A 328 3.54 27.67 -5.52
N PRO A 329 2.28 28.08 -5.29
CA PRO A 329 1.47 27.77 -4.12
C PRO A 329 1.03 26.29 -4.09
N SER A 330 0.77 25.75 -2.90
CA SER A 330 0.24 24.39 -2.75
C SER A 330 -1.25 24.28 -3.09
N LEU A 331 -1.96 25.40 -3.17
CA LEU A 331 -3.34 25.52 -3.65
C LEU A 331 -3.31 26.44 -4.87
N PHE A 332 -3.80 25.99 -6.02
CA PHE A 332 -3.66 26.73 -7.27
C PHE A 332 -4.89 26.62 -8.17
N THR A 333 -5.23 27.74 -8.81
CA THR A 333 -6.29 27.80 -9.83
C THR A 333 -5.73 27.63 -11.24
N ASP A 334 -4.57 28.24 -11.51
CA ASP A 334 -3.97 28.28 -12.86
C ASP A 334 -2.69 27.45 -12.97
N GLY A 335 -1.85 27.43 -11.94
CA GLY A 335 -0.62 26.66 -11.90
C GLY A 335 0.20 26.94 -10.63
N PHE A 336 1.26 26.17 -10.43
CA PHE A 336 2.22 26.37 -9.34
C PHE A 336 3.66 26.33 -9.88
N THR A 337 4.61 26.67 -9.02
CA THR A 337 6.02 26.68 -9.34
C THR A 337 6.82 25.75 -8.42
N VAL A 338 7.92 25.22 -8.94
CA VAL A 338 8.95 24.52 -8.19
C VAL A 338 10.27 25.23 -8.44
N ASP A 339 10.90 25.73 -7.38
CA ASP A 339 12.17 26.44 -7.48
C ASP A 339 13.35 25.46 -7.46
N LEU A 340 13.92 25.18 -8.63
CA LEU A 340 15.09 24.33 -8.77
C LEU A 340 16.38 25.15 -8.96
N SER A 341 16.41 26.40 -8.50
CA SER A 341 17.56 27.30 -8.63
C SER A 341 18.84 26.78 -7.96
N THR A 342 18.72 25.85 -7.01
CA THR A 342 19.84 25.21 -6.31
C THR A 342 20.21 23.83 -6.90
N ILE A 343 19.59 23.42 -8.01
CA ILE A 343 19.82 22.11 -8.63
C ILE A 343 20.56 22.29 -9.96
N ASP A 344 21.83 21.88 -9.95
CA ASP A 344 22.79 22.11 -11.04
C ASP A 344 22.57 21.25 -12.30
N ASP A 345 21.52 20.43 -12.33
CA ASP A 345 21.18 19.59 -13.47
C ASP A 345 19.69 19.60 -13.81
N ALA A 346 19.39 19.23 -15.06
CA ALA A 346 18.03 19.20 -15.57
C ALA A 346 17.18 18.18 -14.80
N ARG A 347 15.96 18.58 -14.47
CA ARG A 347 14.98 17.80 -13.71
C ARG A 347 13.64 17.85 -14.40
N THR A 348 12.85 16.80 -14.25
CA THR A 348 11.45 16.81 -14.67
C THR A 348 10.57 16.92 -13.44
N VAL A 349 9.58 17.79 -13.45
CA VAL A 349 8.49 17.79 -12.47
C VAL A 349 7.29 17.09 -13.09
N ILE A 350 6.72 16.14 -12.38
CA ILE A 350 5.46 15.50 -12.76
C ILE A 350 4.42 15.69 -11.67
N LEU A 351 3.16 15.73 -12.09
CA LEU A 351 2.04 15.48 -11.20
C LEU A 351 1.53 14.10 -11.45
N ILE A 352 1.20 13.44 -10.35
CA ILE A 352 0.45 12.22 -10.38
C ILE A 352 -0.84 12.39 -9.59
N ASP A 353 -1.88 11.70 -10.04
CA ASP A 353 -3.13 11.63 -9.32
C ASP A 353 -3.08 10.61 -8.16
N ALA A 354 -4.23 10.47 -7.52
CA ALA A 354 -4.59 9.48 -6.52
C ALA A 354 -4.02 8.07 -6.71
N THR A 355 -3.97 7.66 -7.96
CA THR A 355 -3.72 6.28 -8.37
C THR A 355 -2.27 6.08 -8.82
N GLY A 356 -1.46 7.13 -8.71
CA GLY A 356 -0.09 7.18 -9.19
C GLY A 356 0.04 7.44 -10.68
N LYS A 357 -1.06 7.63 -11.41
CA LYS A 357 -1.03 7.95 -12.83
C LYS A 357 -0.47 9.36 -13.02
N GLU A 358 0.49 9.49 -13.93
CA GLU A 358 0.99 10.79 -14.37
C GLU A 358 -0.08 11.57 -15.14
N VAL A 359 -0.37 12.77 -14.67
CA VAL A 359 -1.39 13.67 -15.21
C VAL A 359 -0.81 15.00 -15.69
N ALA A 360 0.40 15.36 -15.27
CA ALA A 360 1.14 16.47 -15.84
C ALA A 360 2.64 16.16 -15.84
N ARG A 361 3.35 16.74 -16.82
CA ARG A 361 4.81 16.65 -16.94
C ARG A 361 5.35 17.97 -17.43
N GLN A 362 6.35 18.46 -16.73
CA GLN A 362 7.08 19.65 -17.11
C GLN A 362 8.58 19.38 -16.98
N ASN A 363 9.29 19.45 -18.10
CA ASN A 363 10.74 19.37 -18.11
C ASN A 363 11.32 20.74 -17.70
N GLY A 364 12.27 20.74 -16.79
CA GLY A 364 13.06 21.90 -16.43
C GLY A 364 14.51 21.80 -16.88
N VAL A 365 15.18 22.95 -16.85
CA VAL A 365 16.62 23.06 -17.06
C VAL A 365 17.30 23.29 -15.71
N ALA A 366 18.62 23.10 -15.66
CA ALA A 366 19.39 23.37 -14.45
C ALA A 366 19.18 24.82 -13.97
N ASN A 367 19.18 25.02 -12.65
CA ASN A 367 19.11 26.34 -12.02
C ASN A 367 17.92 27.19 -12.49
N SER A 368 16.71 26.59 -12.54
CA SER A 368 15.50 27.24 -13.04
C SER A 368 14.31 27.11 -12.10
N VAL A 369 13.34 28.02 -12.25
CA VAL A 369 12.01 27.87 -11.65
C VAL A 369 11.10 27.23 -12.69
N ILE A 370 10.58 26.05 -12.37
CA ILE A 370 9.64 25.34 -13.24
C ILE A 370 8.22 25.79 -12.89
N ARG A 371 7.44 26.21 -13.89
CA ARG A 371 6.00 26.44 -13.74
C ARG A 371 5.23 25.26 -14.31
N VAL A 372 4.36 24.66 -13.50
CA VAL A 372 3.43 23.61 -13.91
C VAL A 372 2.05 24.24 -14.02
N GLU A 373 1.57 24.37 -15.26
CA GLU A 373 0.22 24.88 -15.53
C GLU A 373 -0.83 23.80 -15.25
N ARG A 374 -2.02 24.22 -14.84
CA ARG A 374 -3.15 23.33 -14.58
C ARG A 374 -3.59 22.56 -15.82
N ASN A 375 -3.59 23.18 -17.00
CA ASN A 375 -3.87 22.54 -18.30
C ASN A 375 -5.07 21.57 -18.29
N GLY A 376 -6.17 21.93 -17.64
CA GLY A 376 -7.39 21.11 -17.59
C GLY A 376 -7.38 19.97 -16.57
N LEU A 377 -6.40 19.93 -15.65
CA LEU A 377 -6.48 19.07 -14.47
C LEU A 377 -7.77 19.34 -13.70
N ALA A 378 -8.46 18.24 -13.35
CA ALA A 378 -9.65 18.29 -12.52
C ALA A 378 -9.35 18.92 -11.16
N ALA A 379 -10.37 19.46 -10.50
CA ALA A 379 -10.25 19.89 -9.12
C ALA A 379 -9.88 18.68 -8.25
N GLY A 380 -8.85 18.81 -7.40
CA GLY A 380 -8.40 17.71 -6.56
C GLY A 380 -6.94 17.81 -6.10
N GLN A 381 -6.59 16.88 -5.21
CA GLN A 381 -5.25 16.77 -4.65
C GLN A 381 -4.35 15.88 -5.53
N TYR A 382 -3.13 16.35 -5.80
CA TYR A 382 -2.11 15.69 -6.61
C TYR A 382 -0.79 15.63 -5.85
N ARG A 383 -0.01 14.56 -6.07
CA ARG A 383 1.38 14.48 -5.56
C ARG A 383 2.32 15.05 -6.63
N CYS A 384 3.20 15.95 -6.21
CA CYS A 384 4.20 16.56 -7.07
C CYS A 384 5.54 15.86 -6.88
N LEU A 385 6.10 15.30 -7.96
CA LEU A 385 7.35 14.54 -7.92
C LEU A 385 8.38 15.21 -8.84
N MET A 386 9.64 15.09 -8.45
CA MET A 386 10.80 15.40 -9.29
C MET A 386 11.42 14.11 -9.82
N ILE A 387 11.88 14.13 -11.07
CA ILE A 387 12.63 13.05 -11.71
C ILE A 387 14.03 13.55 -12.07
N ASP A 388 15.05 12.81 -11.64
CA ASP A 388 16.45 13.07 -11.99
C ASP A 388 16.84 12.49 -13.37
N ARG A 389 18.08 12.76 -13.82
CA ARG A 389 18.59 12.25 -15.10
C ARG A 389 18.74 10.73 -15.15
N SER A 390 18.83 10.09 -14.00
CA SER A 390 18.90 8.64 -13.85
C SER A 390 17.51 8.00 -13.77
N GLY A 391 16.44 8.80 -13.83
CA GLY A 391 15.06 8.35 -13.73
C GLY A 391 14.57 8.13 -12.30
N ASN A 392 15.37 8.46 -11.29
CA ASN A 392 14.95 8.37 -9.90
C ASN A 392 13.92 9.45 -9.61
N ARG A 393 12.94 9.11 -8.80
CA ARG A 393 11.84 10.00 -8.43
C ARG A 393 12.01 10.43 -6.98
N ALA A 394 11.61 11.65 -6.66
CA ALA A 394 11.54 12.15 -5.29
C ALA A 394 10.26 12.98 -5.10
N LEU A 395 9.65 12.90 -3.91
CA LEU A 395 8.43 13.64 -3.61
C LEU A 395 8.79 15.07 -3.21
N LEU A 396 8.20 16.06 -3.89
CA LEU A 396 8.38 17.47 -3.58
C LEU A 396 7.29 18.00 -2.63
N GLY A 397 6.12 17.36 -2.64
CA GLY A 397 4.99 17.72 -1.80
C GLY A 397 3.66 17.41 -2.45
N THR A 398 2.60 17.98 -1.88
CA THR A 398 1.23 17.87 -2.36
C THR A 398 0.76 19.23 -2.89
N VAL A 399 0.03 19.22 -4.00
CA VAL A 399 -0.67 20.40 -4.53
C VAL A 399 -2.16 20.11 -4.70
N ILE A 400 -2.99 21.15 -4.63
CA ILE A 400 -4.44 21.09 -4.75
C ILE A 400 -4.86 22.02 -5.89
N ALA A 401 -5.48 21.46 -6.94
CA ALA A 401 -6.09 22.24 -8.01
C ALA A 401 -7.52 22.59 -7.61
N GLU A 402 -7.91 23.88 -7.69
CA GLU A 402 -9.28 24.36 -7.41
C GLU A 402 -10.14 24.50 -8.64
#